data_AF-A0A7S0N6E6-F1
#
_entry.id   AF-A0A7S0N6E6-F1
#
_cell.length_a   1.000
_cell.length_b   1.000
_cell.length_c   1.000
_cell.angle_alpha   90.00
_cell.angle_beta   90.00
_cell.angle_gamma   90.00
#
_symmetry.space_group_name_H-M   'P 1'
#
loop_
_entity.id
_entity.type
_entity.pdbx_description
1 polymer ?
#
loop_
_entity_poly.entity_id
_entity_poly.type
_entity_poly.pdbx_seq_one_letter_code
_entity_poly.pdbx_strand_id
1 'polypeptide(L)'
;EAGRGYDEDAEESRSATDEVPENVKKQAGEGASESVAEGAELKKLGSVFNNRSPRKAEMEFQVEPEKEQGRAVSRAEMVLQMDGFRHLVSAVILIHALAMASDTNEETELPRPVILWIYYFANAAFVCEIILRYVAAGCSLSFFENSFHLLEVFLVCCGVAGLVTENRILLLLPSVRVLRLCKYSSTMQDLLEDCVATQHSFISLMGFVAVVGFCFAVVGRYIFRNEMDSISRSNFGDLKQAMLTIFQLFTGDQWSIVLHEAMS
;
A
#
# COMPACT_ATOMS: atom_id res chain seq x y z
N GLU A 1 -58.70 29.11 7.47
CA GLU A 1 -59.63 28.46 8.41
C GLU A 1 -59.71 26.97 8.11
N ALA A 2 -59.75 26.15 9.19
CA ALA A 2 -60.10 24.72 9.29
C ALA A 2 -59.20 23.69 8.54
N GLY A 3 -58.63 22.64 9.14
CA GLY A 3 -58.77 22.02 10.46
C GLY A 3 -59.41 20.62 10.39
N ARG A 4 -58.62 19.56 10.70
CA ARG A 4 -58.97 18.21 11.26
C ARG A 4 -57.86 17.19 10.87
N GLY A 5 -57.23 16.39 11.72
CA GLY A 5 -57.51 15.94 13.10
C GLY A 5 -58.17 14.54 13.11
N TYR A 6 -57.72 13.65 14.03
CA TYR A 6 -58.06 12.24 14.36
C TYR A 6 -56.95 11.22 13.95
N ASP A 7 -56.15 10.63 14.86
CA ASP A 7 -56.40 9.65 15.98
C ASP A 7 -56.80 8.25 15.42
N GLU A 8 -56.47 7.05 15.91
CA GLU A 8 -55.84 6.40 17.10
C GLU A 8 -55.58 4.91 16.66
N ASP A 9 -54.60 4.13 17.14
CA ASP A 9 -54.73 2.98 18.09
C ASP A 9 -53.42 2.14 17.97
N ALA A 10 -52.63 1.85 19.02
CA ALA A 10 -52.73 0.70 19.97
C ALA A 10 -52.76 -0.69 19.26
N GLU A 11 -52.05 -1.77 19.63
CA GLU A 11 -51.50 -2.25 20.90
C GLU A 11 -50.65 -3.53 20.65
N GLU A 12 -49.94 -3.98 21.69
CA GLU A 12 -49.67 -5.39 22.06
C GLU A 12 -48.20 -5.91 22.14
N SER A 13 -47.87 -6.23 23.39
CA SER A 13 -46.65 -6.71 24.03
C SER A 13 -46.61 -8.23 24.23
N ARG A 14 -45.43 -8.85 24.47
CA ARG A 14 -45.24 -9.97 25.44
C ARG A 14 -43.77 -10.32 25.74
N SER A 15 -43.56 -10.86 26.94
CA SER A 15 -42.34 -11.03 27.76
C SER A 15 -42.08 -12.52 28.07
N ALA A 16 -40.84 -12.93 28.42
CA ALA A 16 -40.54 -14.02 29.39
C ALA A 16 -39.04 -14.14 29.77
N THR A 17 -38.81 -14.54 31.02
CA THR A 17 -37.60 -14.66 31.88
C THR A 17 -37.00 -16.08 31.96
N ASP A 18 -35.79 -16.28 32.53
CA ASP A 18 -35.43 -17.48 33.33
C ASP A 18 -34.10 -17.37 34.15
N GLU A 19 -34.06 -18.05 35.31
CA GLU A 19 -33.09 -18.00 36.44
C GLU A 19 -32.09 -19.20 36.54
N VAL A 20 -31.13 -19.15 37.49
CA VAL A 20 -30.04 -20.12 37.82
C VAL A 20 -30.15 -20.65 39.27
N PRO A 21 -29.63 -21.87 39.60
CA PRO A 21 -29.18 -22.14 40.97
C PRO A 21 -27.82 -22.84 41.16
N GLU A 22 -27.31 -22.68 42.39
CA GLU A 22 -26.01 -22.98 43.00
C GLU A 22 -26.17 -24.07 44.09
N ASN A 23 -25.32 -25.11 44.17
CA ASN A 23 -24.89 -25.83 45.41
C ASN A 23 -24.08 -27.11 45.07
N VAL A 24 -22.95 -27.35 45.77
CA VAL A 24 -22.44 -28.63 46.33
C VAL A 24 -20.93 -28.48 46.58
N LYS A 25 -20.59 -28.09 47.82
CA LYS A 25 -19.24 -28.13 48.39
C LYS A 25 -19.42 -28.61 49.84
N LYS A 26 -19.07 -29.87 50.15
CA LYS A 26 -18.72 -30.41 51.50
C LYS A 26 -18.76 -31.95 51.52
N GLN A 27 -17.58 -32.56 51.64
CA GLN A 27 -17.20 -33.95 52.03
C GLN A 27 -15.89 -34.23 51.25
N ALA A 28 -14.78 -34.68 51.78
CA ALA A 28 -14.46 -35.32 53.04
C ALA A 28 -12.96 -35.09 53.32
N GLY A 29 -12.64 -34.60 54.51
CA GLY A 29 -11.29 -34.67 55.07
C GLY A 29 -11.29 -35.77 56.13
N GLU A 30 -10.67 -36.91 55.85
CA GLU A 30 -10.47 -38.00 56.84
C GLU A 30 -9.44 -39.07 56.40
N GLY A 31 -8.62 -38.83 55.38
CA GLY A 31 -7.58 -39.77 54.90
C GLY A 31 -6.14 -39.38 55.23
N ALA A 32 -5.95 -38.38 56.09
CA ALA A 32 -4.67 -37.78 56.40
C ALA A 32 -4.09 -38.33 57.72
N SER A 33 -3.55 -39.56 57.73
CA SER A 33 -2.65 -39.97 58.82
C SER A 33 -1.78 -41.21 58.54
N GLU A 34 -2.14 -42.11 57.62
CA GLU A 34 -1.36 -43.37 57.43
C GLU A 34 -0.50 -43.43 56.14
N SER A 35 -0.71 -42.56 55.15
CA SER A 35 0.03 -42.61 53.87
C SER A 35 1.37 -41.85 53.85
N VAL A 36 1.69 -41.12 54.92
CA VAL A 36 2.84 -40.18 54.95
C VAL A 36 4.13 -40.83 55.44
N ALA A 37 4.05 -41.93 56.19
CA ALA A 37 5.24 -42.59 56.76
C ALA A 37 5.95 -43.55 55.78
N GLU A 38 5.23 -44.13 54.82
CA GLU A 38 5.77 -45.16 53.90
C GLU A 38 6.39 -44.57 52.61
N GLY A 39 6.03 -43.33 52.26
CA GLY A 39 6.52 -42.63 51.05
C GLY A 39 7.90 -41.95 51.19
N ALA A 40 8.43 -41.83 52.42
CA ALA A 40 9.68 -41.10 52.68
C ALA A 40 10.95 -41.96 52.46
N GLU A 41 10.87 -43.27 52.64
CA GLU A 41 12.00 -44.20 52.52
C GLU A 41 12.22 -44.70 51.07
N LEU A 42 11.14 -44.80 50.27
CA LEU A 42 11.23 -45.20 48.85
C LEU A 42 11.75 -44.11 47.91
N LYS A 43 11.77 -42.84 48.34
CA LYS A 43 12.35 -41.71 47.57
C LYS A 43 13.88 -41.62 47.68
N LYS A 44 14.48 -42.17 48.73
CA LYS A 44 15.95 -42.11 48.95
C LYS A 44 16.72 -43.23 48.23
N LEU A 45 16.07 -44.34 47.93
CA LEU A 45 16.72 -45.50 47.30
C LEU A 45 16.68 -45.50 45.75
N GLY A 46 15.80 -44.69 45.13
CA GLY A 46 15.56 -44.70 43.69
C GLY A 46 16.33 -43.69 42.82
N SER A 47 17.04 -42.72 43.41
CA SER A 47 17.71 -41.65 42.62
C SER A 47 19.24 -41.73 42.59
N VAL A 48 19.85 -42.65 43.37
CA VAL A 48 21.31 -42.86 43.42
C VAL A 48 21.82 -43.69 42.21
N PHE A 49 20.91 -44.22 41.39
CA PHE A 49 21.24 -45.16 40.31
C PHE A 49 20.63 -44.76 38.96
N ASN A 50 20.95 -43.57 38.43
CA ASN A 50 20.90 -43.39 36.97
C ASN A 50 21.90 -42.33 36.44
N ASN A 51 23.07 -42.86 36.11
CA ASN A 51 23.83 -42.62 34.88
C ASN A 51 24.57 -41.28 34.62
N ARG A 52 25.90 -41.42 34.76
CA ARG A 52 27.05 -40.88 34.01
C ARG A 52 26.80 -39.96 32.79
N SER A 53 27.39 -38.76 32.92
CA SER A 53 28.00 -37.79 31.97
C SER A 53 28.06 -38.11 30.44
N PRO A 54 28.00 -37.09 29.56
CA PRO A 54 29.21 -36.32 29.22
C PRO A 54 29.00 -34.80 29.00
N ARG A 55 30.12 -34.07 29.00
CA ARG A 55 30.31 -32.67 28.60
C ARG A 55 29.29 -32.17 27.56
N LYS A 56 28.45 -31.20 27.92
CA LYS A 56 27.80 -30.30 26.97
C LYS A 56 28.77 -29.16 26.65
N ALA A 57 29.59 -29.38 25.63
CA ALA A 57 29.95 -28.32 24.70
C ALA A 57 28.72 -28.12 23.78
N GLU A 58 27.73 -27.40 24.28
CA GLU A 58 26.68 -26.80 23.45
C GLU A 58 26.89 -25.31 23.59
N MET A 59 27.53 -24.74 22.58
CA MET A 59 27.50 -23.33 22.30
C MET A 59 26.03 -22.96 22.12
N GLU A 60 25.40 -22.47 23.18
CA GLU A 60 24.12 -21.77 23.09
C GLU A 60 24.33 -20.58 22.17
N PHE A 61 24.00 -20.75 20.89
CA PHE A 61 23.59 -19.67 20.02
C PHE A 61 22.24 -19.20 20.58
N GLN A 62 22.30 -18.37 21.63
CA GLN A 62 21.14 -17.65 22.14
C GLN A 62 20.65 -16.74 21.02
N VAL A 63 19.63 -17.23 20.30
CA VAL A 63 18.71 -16.38 19.58
C VAL A 63 17.91 -15.67 20.68
N GLU A 64 18.32 -14.45 21.01
CA GLU A 64 17.50 -13.44 21.67
C GLU A 64 16.78 -12.63 20.56
N PRO A 65 15.56 -12.97 20.10
CA PRO A 65 14.84 -12.09 19.20
C PRO A 65 13.67 -11.40 19.90
N GLU A 66 12.99 -11.99 20.88
CA GLU A 66 11.64 -11.48 21.22
C GLU A 66 11.62 -10.21 22.09
N LYS A 67 12.55 -10.06 23.04
CA LYS A 67 12.56 -8.93 23.98
C LYS A 67 13.27 -7.69 23.44
N GLU A 68 14.38 -7.85 22.71
CA GLU A 68 15.04 -6.73 22.04
C GLU A 68 14.20 -6.21 20.87
N GLN A 69 13.52 -7.10 20.13
CA GLN A 69 12.61 -6.72 19.05
C GLN A 69 11.43 -5.91 19.60
N GLY A 70 10.81 -6.30 20.72
CA GLY A 70 9.76 -5.48 21.35
C GLY A 70 10.23 -4.08 21.77
N ARG A 71 11.47 -3.94 22.26
CA ARG A 71 12.04 -2.64 22.68
C ARG A 71 12.46 -1.77 21.48
N ALA A 72 13.00 -2.37 20.43
CA ALA A 72 13.35 -1.68 19.18
C ALA A 72 12.10 -1.24 18.41
N VAL A 73 11.08 -2.09 18.33
CA VAL A 73 9.75 -1.79 17.76
C VAL A 73 9.11 -0.61 18.48
N SER A 74 9.02 -0.66 19.83
CA SER A 74 8.42 0.41 20.62
C SER A 74 9.13 1.76 20.46
N ARG A 75 10.47 1.74 20.29
CA ARG A 75 11.26 2.96 20.05
C ARG A 75 11.08 3.50 18.63
N ALA A 76 11.03 2.63 17.63
CA ALA A 76 10.80 3.03 16.24
C ALA A 76 9.39 3.62 16.06
N GLU A 77 8.38 3.02 16.69
CA GLU A 77 7.02 3.56 16.74
C GLU A 77 6.98 4.94 17.40
N MET A 78 7.65 5.13 18.55
CA MET A 78 7.73 6.44 19.20
C MET A 78 8.34 7.50 18.28
N VAL A 79 9.42 7.17 17.56
CA VAL A 79 10.08 8.12 16.64
C VAL A 79 9.18 8.45 15.43
N LEU A 80 8.47 7.46 14.88
CA LEU A 80 7.55 7.65 13.76
C LEU A 80 6.29 8.45 14.14
N GLN A 81 5.84 8.31 15.39
CA GLN A 81 4.67 9.04 15.89
C GLN A 81 4.97 10.51 16.22
N MET A 82 6.23 10.93 16.25
CA MET A 82 6.55 12.34 16.44
C MET A 82 6.10 13.17 15.23
N ASP A 83 5.23 14.15 15.48
CA ASP A 83 4.75 15.08 14.44
C ASP A 83 5.92 15.79 13.74
N GLY A 84 6.97 16.12 14.48
CA GLY A 84 8.20 16.71 13.93
C GLY A 84 8.93 15.80 12.93
N PHE A 85 8.99 14.50 13.17
CA PHE A 85 9.62 13.54 12.25
C PHE A 85 8.82 13.45 10.95
N ARG A 86 7.49 13.37 11.05
CA ARG A 86 6.58 13.33 9.89
C ARG A 86 6.69 14.60 9.02
N HIS A 87 6.73 15.78 9.64
CA HIS A 87 6.95 17.03 8.92
C HIS A 87 8.35 17.13 8.31
N LEU A 88 9.39 16.65 9.00
CA LEU A 88 10.76 16.63 8.50
C LEU A 88 10.89 15.76 7.25
N VAL A 89 10.37 14.52 7.29
CA VAL A 89 10.35 13.63 6.11
C VAL A 89 9.62 14.29 4.95
N SER A 90 8.49 14.95 5.22
CA SER A 90 7.72 15.63 4.19
C SER A 90 8.46 16.82 3.57
N ALA A 91 9.21 17.57 4.39
CA ALA A 91 10.08 18.64 3.91
C ALA A 91 11.20 18.07 3.02
N VAL A 92 11.79 16.92 3.36
CA VAL A 92 12.79 16.24 2.53
C VAL A 92 12.20 15.82 1.18
N ILE A 93 10.97 15.29 1.15
CA ILE A 93 10.25 14.97 -0.10
C ILE A 93 10.07 16.23 -0.96
N LEU A 94 9.63 17.33 -0.35
CA LEU A 94 9.39 18.59 -1.07
C LEU A 94 10.69 19.16 -1.65
N ILE A 95 11.77 19.19 -0.86
CA ILE A 95 13.09 19.65 -1.31
C ILE A 95 13.61 18.77 -2.45
N HIS A 96 13.46 17.45 -2.34
CA HIS A 96 13.85 16.52 -3.40
C HIS A 96 13.08 16.77 -4.71
N ALA A 97 11.75 16.93 -4.62
CA ALA A 97 10.92 17.23 -5.77
C ALA A 97 11.27 18.59 -6.41
N LEU A 98 11.57 19.60 -5.59
CA LEU A 98 11.97 20.93 -6.07
C LEU A 98 13.35 20.91 -6.74
N ALA A 99 14.30 20.13 -6.20
CA ALA A 99 15.60 19.90 -6.83
C ALA A 99 15.43 19.24 -8.21
N MET A 100 14.53 18.26 -8.33
CA MET A 100 14.20 17.61 -9.61
C MET A 100 13.49 18.52 -10.60
N ALA A 101 12.57 19.36 -10.12
CA ALA A 101 11.93 20.38 -10.94
C ALA A 101 12.96 21.38 -11.50
N SER A 102 13.96 21.73 -10.70
CA SER A 102 15.01 22.68 -11.09
C SER A 102 15.96 22.12 -12.16
N ASP A 103 16.28 20.82 -12.09
CA ASP A 103 17.18 20.13 -13.06
C ASP A 103 16.59 20.00 -14.48
N THR A 104 15.32 20.36 -14.68
CA THR A 104 14.64 20.21 -15.98
C THR A 104 15.00 21.32 -16.98
N ASN A 105 15.48 22.48 -16.50
CA ASN A 105 15.96 23.55 -17.38
C ASN A 105 17.43 23.32 -17.72
N GLU A 106 17.76 23.28 -19.01
CA GLU A 106 19.15 23.18 -19.51
C GLU A 106 20.04 24.33 -19.00
N GLU A 107 19.43 25.45 -18.56
CA GLU A 107 20.06 26.60 -17.92
C GLU A 107 19.90 26.57 -16.38
N THR A 108 20.34 25.49 -15.75
CA THR A 108 20.18 25.30 -14.31
C THR A 108 20.96 26.34 -13.50
N GLU A 109 20.28 27.11 -12.63
CA GLU A 109 20.91 28.08 -11.71
C GLU A 109 21.78 27.40 -10.63
N LEU A 110 21.57 26.10 -10.38
CA LEU A 110 22.34 25.30 -9.43
C LEU A 110 23.33 24.38 -10.17
N PRO A 111 24.59 24.28 -9.72
CA PRO A 111 25.54 23.38 -10.31
C PRO A 111 25.11 21.91 -10.10
N ARG A 112 25.14 21.11 -11.18
CA ARG A 112 24.85 19.65 -11.20
C ARG A 112 25.40 18.85 -10.01
N PRO A 113 26.65 19.04 -9.53
CA PRO A 113 27.14 18.30 -8.36
C PRO A 113 26.33 18.55 -7.08
N VAL A 114 25.77 19.76 -6.89
CA VAL A 114 24.94 20.09 -5.72
C VAL A 114 23.60 19.37 -5.79
N ILE A 115 22.98 19.33 -6.97
CA ILE A 115 21.72 18.61 -7.21
C ILE A 115 21.89 17.11 -6.93
N LEU A 116 22.98 16.51 -7.43
CA LEU A 116 23.30 15.11 -7.13
C LEU A 116 23.49 14.85 -5.63
N TRP A 117 24.17 15.77 -4.92
CA TRP A 117 24.34 15.64 -3.47
C TRP A 117 23.01 15.67 -2.72
N ILE A 118 22.09 16.56 -3.13
CA ILE A 118 20.72 16.63 -2.59
C ILE A 118 19.98 15.31 -2.86
N TYR A 119 20.11 14.73 -4.06
CA TYR A 119 19.50 13.44 -4.37
C TYR A 119 20.05 12.30 -3.53
N TYR A 120 21.37 12.21 -3.34
CA TYR A 120 21.97 11.20 -2.48
C TYR A 120 21.48 11.33 -1.03
N PHE A 121 21.48 12.56 -0.50
CA PHE A 121 21.00 12.84 0.85
C PHE A 121 19.52 12.48 1.03
N ALA A 122 18.66 12.93 0.11
CA ALA A 122 17.23 12.63 0.16
C ALA A 122 16.98 11.12 0.05
N ASN A 123 17.63 10.43 -0.90
CA ASN A 123 17.45 9.00 -1.08
C ASN A 123 17.94 8.20 0.13
N ALA A 124 19.05 8.59 0.75
CA ALA A 124 19.51 7.98 2.00
C ALA A 124 18.50 8.18 3.13
N ALA A 125 17.94 9.38 3.29
CA ALA A 125 16.89 9.65 4.27
C ALA A 125 15.64 8.79 4.05
N PHE A 126 15.25 8.53 2.79
CA PHE A 126 14.12 7.66 2.47
C PHE A 126 14.40 6.18 2.74
N VAL A 127 15.63 5.71 2.48
CA VAL A 127 16.05 4.37 2.87
C VAL A 127 15.99 4.22 4.40
N CYS A 128 16.48 5.22 5.15
CA CYS A 128 16.37 5.21 6.60
C CYS A 128 14.91 5.21 7.07
N GLU A 129 14.05 6.02 6.44
CA GLU A 129 12.61 6.08 6.75
C GLU A 129 11.94 4.72 6.58
N ILE A 130 12.16 4.05 5.44
CA ILE A 130 11.48 2.78 5.14
C ILE A 130 11.98 1.66 6.05
N ILE A 131 13.26 1.67 6.42
CA ILE A 131 13.82 0.74 7.41
C ILE A 131 13.16 0.99 8.78
N LEU A 132 13.00 2.25 9.19
CA LEU A 132 12.32 2.58 10.45
C LEU A 132 10.87 2.08 10.46
N ARG A 133 10.14 2.29 9.35
CA ARG A 133 8.76 1.80 9.17
C ARG A 133 8.69 0.28 9.21
N TYR A 134 9.65 -0.41 8.59
CA TYR A 134 9.73 -1.86 8.60
C TYR A 134 9.99 -2.42 10.01
N VAL A 135 10.90 -1.80 10.77
CA VAL A 135 11.18 -2.18 12.16
C VAL A 135 9.97 -1.90 13.05
N ALA A 136 9.29 -0.77 12.88
CA ALA A 136 8.07 -0.45 13.62
C ALA A 136 6.92 -1.41 13.31
N ALA A 137 6.84 -1.95 12.09
CA ALA A 137 5.86 -2.98 11.73
C ALA A 137 6.16 -4.38 12.29
N GLY A 138 7.15 -4.52 13.18
CA GLY A 138 7.47 -5.79 13.85
C GLY A 138 8.22 -6.80 12.97
N CYS A 139 8.83 -6.37 11.86
CA CYS A 139 9.51 -7.24 10.90
C CYS A 139 8.62 -8.39 10.37
N SER A 140 7.30 -8.18 10.32
CA SER A 140 6.36 -9.16 9.78
C SER A 140 6.23 -9.04 8.26
N LEU A 141 6.07 -10.17 7.58
CA LEU A 141 5.79 -10.21 6.14
C LEU A 141 4.47 -9.51 5.77
N SER A 142 3.57 -9.30 6.75
CA SER A 142 2.34 -8.51 6.58
C SER A 142 2.60 -7.05 6.18
N PHE A 143 3.83 -6.53 6.39
CA PHE A 143 4.22 -5.21 5.90
C PHE A 143 4.03 -5.05 4.38
N PHE A 144 4.20 -6.13 3.60
CA PHE A 144 4.07 -6.11 2.14
C PHE A 144 2.64 -6.30 1.63
N GLU A 145 1.69 -6.67 2.49
CA GLU A 145 0.27 -6.80 2.11
C GLU A 145 -0.38 -5.42 1.91
N ASN A 146 0.14 -4.39 2.58
CA ASN A 146 -0.31 -3.02 2.38
C ASN A 146 0.27 -2.45 1.07
N SER A 147 -0.60 -2.24 0.07
CA SER A 147 -0.22 -1.69 -1.24
C SER A 147 0.51 -0.35 -1.14
N PHE A 148 0.20 0.47 -0.12
CA PHE A 148 0.90 1.73 0.08
C PHE A 148 2.35 1.53 0.50
N HIS A 149 2.64 0.61 1.43
CA HIS A 149 4.02 0.32 1.84
C HIS A 149 4.82 -0.30 0.68
N LEU A 150 4.19 -1.14 -0.14
CA LEU A 150 4.82 -1.74 -1.32
C LEU A 150 5.22 -0.67 -2.35
N LEU A 151 4.35 0.31 -2.62
CA LEU A 151 4.66 1.43 -3.51
C LEU A 151 5.81 2.27 -2.96
N GLU A 152 5.87 2.49 -1.66
CA GLU A 152 6.97 3.23 -1.03
C GLU A 152 8.31 2.52 -1.18
N VAL A 153 8.36 1.21 -0.92
CA VAL A 153 9.56 0.37 -1.13
C VAL A 153 9.97 0.39 -2.60
N PHE A 154 9.02 0.20 -3.51
CA PHE A 154 9.26 0.23 -4.96
C PHE A 154 9.90 1.55 -5.40
N LEU A 155 9.36 2.69 -4.95
CA LEU A 155 9.93 4.00 -5.28
C LEU A 155 11.34 4.18 -4.72
N VAL A 156 11.67 3.60 -3.55
CA VAL A 156 13.05 3.64 -2.99
C VAL A 156 13.98 2.81 -3.87
N CYS A 157 13.56 1.63 -4.28
CA CYS A 157 14.31 0.80 -5.22
C CYS A 157 14.54 1.51 -6.56
N CYS A 158 13.53 2.20 -7.11
CA CYS A 158 13.69 2.99 -8.34
C CYS A 158 14.68 4.15 -8.16
N GLY A 159 14.66 4.85 -7.03
CA GLY A 159 15.62 5.92 -6.74
C GLY A 159 17.06 5.42 -6.67
N VAL A 160 17.29 4.28 -5.99
CA VAL A 160 18.62 3.64 -5.94
C VAL A 160 19.04 3.15 -7.33
N ALA A 161 18.15 2.46 -8.05
CA ALA A 161 18.43 1.98 -9.41
C ALA A 161 18.71 3.14 -10.37
N GLY A 162 18.00 4.24 -10.25
CA GLY A 162 18.24 5.47 -11.01
C GLY A 162 19.65 6.00 -10.79
N LEU A 163 20.11 6.08 -9.54
CA LEU A 163 21.46 6.53 -9.21
C LEU A 163 22.55 5.59 -9.77
N VAL A 164 22.30 4.27 -9.78
CA VAL A 164 23.27 3.28 -10.31
C VAL A 164 23.32 3.29 -11.84
N THR A 165 22.17 3.51 -12.49
CA THR A 165 22.04 3.43 -13.96
C THR A 165 22.10 4.79 -14.66
N GLU A 166 22.21 5.89 -13.89
CA GLU A 166 22.13 7.28 -14.37
C GLU A 166 20.90 7.58 -15.23
N ASN A 167 19.82 6.83 -15.03
CA ASN A 167 18.62 6.94 -15.86
C ASN A 167 17.67 8.01 -15.31
N ARG A 168 17.53 9.12 -16.05
CA ARG A 168 16.68 10.27 -15.68
C ARG A 168 15.23 9.90 -15.31
N ILE A 169 14.63 8.92 -15.98
CA ILE A 169 13.25 8.50 -15.72
C ILE A 169 13.15 7.84 -14.34
N LEU A 170 14.11 6.97 -14.01
CA LEU A 170 14.19 6.30 -12.71
C LEU A 170 14.50 7.29 -11.57
N LEU A 171 15.29 8.35 -11.84
CA LEU A 171 15.51 9.45 -10.90
C LEU A 171 14.24 10.29 -10.67
N LEU A 172 13.36 10.41 -11.67
CA LEU A 172 12.12 11.20 -11.58
C LEU A 172 11.03 10.47 -10.78
N LEU A 173 10.94 9.14 -10.91
CA LEU A 173 9.90 8.29 -10.30
C LEU A 173 9.68 8.56 -8.79
N PRO A 174 10.72 8.69 -7.94
CA PRO A 174 10.57 9.04 -6.53
C PRO A 174 9.77 10.33 -6.26
N SER A 175 9.66 11.25 -7.22
CA SER A 175 8.88 12.49 -7.10
C SER A 175 7.37 12.22 -6.90
N VAL A 176 6.88 11.05 -7.33
CA VAL A 176 5.49 10.58 -7.09
C VAL A 176 5.16 10.54 -5.59
N ARG A 177 6.15 10.45 -4.70
CA ARG A 177 5.94 10.52 -3.25
C ARG A 177 5.31 11.83 -2.79
N VAL A 178 5.29 12.88 -3.60
CA VAL A 178 4.48 14.08 -3.32
C VAL A 178 3.01 13.75 -3.07
N LEU A 179 2.50 12.64 -3.62
CA LEU A 179 1.16 12.13 -3.33
C LEU A 179 0.94 11.81 -1.84
N ARG A 180 2.00 11.52 -1.07
CA ARG A 180 1.88 11.40 0.40
C ARG A 180 1.44 12.71 1.04
N LEU A 181 1.78 13.87 0.45
CA LEU A 181 1.33 15.16 0.95
C LEU A 181 -0.17 15.35 0.76
N CYS A 182 -0.75 14.75 -0.28
CA CYS A 182 -2.20 14.72 -0.46
C CYS A 182 -2.89 14.00 0.70
N LYS A 183 -2.20 13.10 1.41
CA LYS A 183 -2.71 12.47 2.63
C LYS A 183 -2.67 13.38 3.88
N TYR A 184 -2.25 14.64 3.80
CA TYR A 184 -2.39 15.55 4.95
C TYR A 184 -3.76 16.20 5.07
N SER A 185 -4.46 16.39 3.95
CA SER A 185 -5.77 17.02 3.92
C SER A 185 -6.86 15.97 3.77
N SER A 186 -7.82 15.92 4.69
CA SER A 186 -8.99 15.03 4.57
C SER A 186 -9.68 15.20 3.22
N THR A 187 -9.89 16.44 2.78
CA THR A 187 -10.46 16.75 1.46
C THR A 187 -9.71 16.10 0.29
N MET A 188 -8.38 16.07 0.33
CA MET A 188 -7.60 15.46 -0.76
C MET A 188 -7.62 13.94 -0.68
N GLN A 189 -7.69 13.37 0.54
CA GLN A 189 -7.89 11.94 0.72
C GLN A 189 -9.25 11.52 0.17
N ASP A 190 -10.32 12.22 0.54
CA ASP A 190 -11.69 11.94 0.08
C ASP A 190 -11.76 11.95 -1.45
N LEU A 191 -11.12 12.94 -2.10
CA LEU A 191 -11.05 13.01 -3.56
C LEU A 191 -10.27 11.85 -4.19
N LEU A 192 -9.16 11.43 -3.56
CA LEU A 192 -8.38 10.29 -4.04
C LEU A 192 -9.16 8.98 -3.86
N GLU A 193 -9.86 8.83 -2.74
CA GLU A 193 -10.70 7.68 -2.46
C GLU A 193 -11.88 7.61 -3.42
N ASP A 194 -12.56 8.72 -3.69
CA ASP A 194 -13.63 8.80 -4.70
C ASP A 194 -13.10 8.47 -6.11
N CYS A 195 -11.90 8.95 -6.45
CA CYS A 195 -11.26 8.64 -7.72
C CYS A 195 -10.94 7.14 -7.86
N VAL A 196 -10.45 6.51 -6.78
CA VAL A 196 -10.16 5.06 -6.77
C VAL A 196 -11.45 4.24 -6.71
N ALA A 197 -12.47 4.70 -6.00
CA ALA A 197 -13.76 4.03 -5.91
C ALA A 197 -14.46 3.94 -7.28
N THR A 198 -14.31 4.97 -8.11
CA THR A 198 -14.86 5.01 -9.46
C THR A 198 -14.02 4.23 -10.50
N GLN A 199 -12.86 3.69 -10.10
CA GLN A 199 -11.93 3.00 -10.99
C GLN A 199 -12.60 1.89 -11.82
N HIS A 200 -13.38 1.02 -11.19
CA HIS A 200 -14.00 -0.11 -11.89
C HIS A 200 -15.02 0.35 -12.95
N SER A 201 -15.83 1.36 -12.62
CA SER A 201 -16.81 1.94 -13.54
C SER A 201 -16.11 2.62 -14.73
N PHE A 202 -15.07 3.40 -14.44
CA PHE A 202 -14.27 4.08 -15.47
C PHE A 202 -13.59 3.08 -16.42
N ILE A 203 -12.96 2.02 -15.88
CA ILE A 203 -12.32 0.97 -16.68
C ILE A 203 -13.34 0.26 -17.56
N SER A 204 -14.53 -0.06 -17.02
CA SER A 204 -15.59 -0.71 -17.80
C SER A 204 -16.03 0.15 -18.98
N LEU A 205 -16.25 1.44 -18.74
CA LEU A 205 -16.62 2.40 -19.78
C LEU A 205 -15.51 2.55 -20.83
N MET A 206 -14.26 2.74 -20.41
CA MET A 206 -13.11 2.84 -21.32
C MET A 206 -12.91 1.57 -22.13
N GLY A 207 -13.11 0.39 -21.53
CA GLY A 207 -13.07 -0.89 -22.24
C GLY A 207 -14.15 -0.98 -23.30
N PHE A 208 -15.39 -0.58 -22.97
CA PHE A 208 -16.48 -0.53 -23.94
C PHE A 208 -16.18 0.42 -25.11
N VAL A 209 -15.73 1.64 -24.82
CA VAL A 209 -15.35 2.64 -25.83
C VAL A 209 -14.20 2.12 -26.70
N ALA A 210 -13.20 1.46 -26.11
CA ALA A 210 -12.09 0.87 -26.85
C ALA A 210 -12.53 -0.24 -27.81
N VAL A 211 -13.48 -1.09 -27.40
CA VAL A 211 -14.05 -2.14 -28.28
C VAL A 211 -14.84 -1.53 -29.43
N VAL A 212 -15.68 -0.53 -29.16
CA VAL A 212 -16.43 0.18 -30.22
C VAL A 212 -15.47 0.89 -31.17
N GLY A 213 -14.46 1.58 -30.65
CA GLY A 213 -13.41 2.22 -31.43
C GLY A 213 -12.62 1.22 -32.29
N PHE A 214 -12.35 0.02 -31.76
CA PHE A 214 -11.72 -1.06 -32.51
C PHE A 214 -12.57 -1.53 -33.68
N CYS A 215 -13.88 -1.73 -33.47
CA CYS A 215 -14.81 -2.06 -34.55
C CYS A 215 -14.80 -0.98 -35.64
N PHE A 216 -14.84 0.30 -35.27
CA PHE A 216 -14.78 1.40 -36.23
C PHE A 216 -13.43 1.51 -36.96
N ALA A 217 -12.31 1.24 -36.30
CA ALA A 217 -11.00 1.22 -36.95
C ALA A 217 -10.90 0.11 -38.00
N VAL A 218 -11.45 -1.08 -37.68
CA VAL A 218 -11.52 -2.20 -38.62
C VAL A 218 -12.40 -1.84 -39.82
N VAL A 219 -13.60 -1.32 -39.59
CA VAL A 219 -14.52 -0.91 -40.66
C VAL A 219 -13.91 0.21 -41.51
N GLY A 220 -13.36 1.25 -40.88
CA GLY A 220 -12.75 2.38 -41.57
C GLY A 220 -11.54 1.97 -42.43
N ARG A 221 -10.77 0.97 -41.99
CA ARG A 221 -9.70 0.38 -42.81
C ARG A 221 -10.24 -0.37 -44.03
N TYR A 222 -11.42 -0.99 -43.95
CA TYR A 222 -11.99 -1.63 -45.14
C TYR A 222 -12.59 -0.62 -46.13
N ILE A 223 -13.06 0.53 -45.64
CA ILE A 223 -13.75 1.54 -46.46
C ILE A 223 -12.79 2.56 -47.05
N PHE A 224 -11.85 3.09 -46.27
CA PHE A 224 -11.08 4.29 -46.62
C PHE A 224 -9.60 4.04 -46.87
N ARG A 225 -9.16 2.78 -46.93
CA ARG A 225 -7.73 2.43 -47.02
C ARG A 225 -7.08 2.87 -48.33
N ASN A 226 -7.82 2.94 -49.42
CA ASN A 226 -7.25 3.29 -50.74
C ASN A 226 -7.45 4.77 -51.08
N GLU A 227 -8.28 5.46 -50.30
CA GLU A 227 -8.77 6.82 -50.53
C GLU A 227 -7.89 7.83 -49.77
N MET A 228 -7.36 7.45 -48.60
CA MET A 228 -6.44 8.30 -47.85
C MET A 228 -4.97 8.04 -48.18
N ASP A 229 -4.21 9.12 -48.27
CA ASP A 229 -2.76 9.07 -48.47
C ASP A 229 -2.03 8.38 -47.31
N SER A 230 -1.21 7.38 -47.65
CA SER A 230 -0.41 6.61 -46.68
C SER A 230 0.63 7.46 -45.90
N ILE A 231 0.93 8.67 -46.38
CA ILE A 231 1.87 9.61 -45.77
C ILE A 231 1.20 10.47 -44.70
N SER A 232 -0.14 10.60 -44.73
CA SER A 232 -0.86 11.42 -43.76
C SER A 232 -0.73 10.86 -42.33
N ARG A 233 -0.67 11.74 -41.34
CA ARG A 233 -0.48 11.36 -39.92
C ARG A 233 -1.71 10.62 -39.36
N SER A 234 -2.87 10.83 -39.97
CA SER A 234 -4.18 10.35 -39.50
C SER A 234 -4.91 9.62 -40.63
N ASN A 235 -4.46 8.40 -40.93
CA ASN A 235 -4.99 7.58 -42.03
C ASN A 235 -5.55 6.23 -41.53
N PHE A 236 -6.13 5.44 -42.45
CA PHE A 236 -6.66 4.10 -42.19
C PHE A 236 -5.91 2.98 -42.95
N GLY A 237 -4.66 3.20 -43.34
CA GLY A 237 -3.86 2.21 -44.07
C GLY A 237 -3.53 0.97 -43.24
N ASP A 238 -3.06 1.20 -42.00
CA ASP A 238 -2.74 0.16 -41.03
C ASP A 238 -3.63 0.21 -39.81
N LEU A 239 -3.85 -0.96 -39.19
CA LEU A 239 -4.70 -1.07 -38.00
C LEU A 239 -4.23 -0.15 -36.86
N LYS A 240 -2.92 -0.05 -36.64
CA LYS A 240 -2.35 0.84 -35.61
C LYS A 240 -2.67 2.32 -35.89
N GLN A 241 -2.52 2.77 -37.14
CA GLN A 241 -2.85 4.15 -37.53
C GLN A 241 -4.36 4.38 -37.49
N ALA A 242 -5.17 3.46 -37.99
CA ALA A 242 -6.64 3.54 -37.93
C ALA A 242 -7.15 3.67 -36.49
N MET A 243 -6.56 2.93 -35.54
CA MET A 243 -6.90 3.06 -34.11
C MET A 243 -6.56 4.45 -33.56
N LEU A 244 -5.40 5.01 -33.92
CA LEU A 244 -5.01 6.37 -33.52
C LEU A 244 -5.92 7.42 -34.15
N THR A 245 -6.31 7.24 -35.42
CA THR A 245 -7.23 8.13 -36.13
C THR A 245 -8.63 8.11 -35.53
N ILE A 246 -9.16 6.93 -35.15
CA ILE A 246 -10.44 6.83 -34.42
C ILE A 246 -10.35 7.44 -33.03
N PHE A 247 -9.24 7.24 -32.31
CA PHE A 247 -9.01 7.88 -31.02
C PHE A 247 -8.99 9.41 -31.15
N GLN A 248 -8.30 9.92 -32.18
CA GLN A 248 -8.27 11.33 -32.52
C GLN A 248 -9.68 11.86 -32.83
N LEU A 249 -10.49 11.13 -33.60
CA LEU A 249 -11.89 11.48 -33.84
C LEU A 249 -12.74 11.53 -32.56
N PHE A 250 -12.52 10.61 -31.62
CA PHE A 250 -13.21 10.66 -30.31
C PHE A 250 -12.79 11.82 -29.43
N THR A 251 -11.51 12.22 -29.48
CA THR A 251 -11.03 13.41 -28.76
C THR A 251 -11.45 14.72 -29.44
N GLY A 252 -11.96 14.66 -30.67
CA GLY A 252 -12.32 15.84 -31.45
C GLY A 252 -11.11 16.63 -31.95
N ASP A 253 -9.90 16.07 -31.89
CA ASP A 253 -8.71 16.74 -32.38
C ASP A 253 -8.63 16.63 -33.90
N GLN A 254 -8.58 17.76 -34.60
CA GLN A 254 -8.37 17.81 -36.06
C GLN A 254 -9.30 16.88 -36.89
N TRP A 255 -10.51 16.62 -36.41
CA TRP A 255 -11.48 15.72 -37.07
C TRP A 255 -11.88 16.20 -38.47
N SER A 256 -11.88 17.52 -38.68
CA SER A 256 -12.21 18.12 -39.97
C SER A 256 -11.20 17.79 -41.05
N ILE A 257 -9.91 17.67 -40.68
CA ILE A 257 -8.83 17.31 -41.61
C ILE A 257 -8.98 15.83 -42.00
N VAL A 258 -9.18 14.94 -41.02
CA VAL A 258 -9.42 13.51 -41.27
C VAL A 258 -10.64 13.31 -42.17
N LEU A 259 -11.72 14.06 -41.94
CA LEU A 259 -12.91 13.99 -42.76
C LEU A 259 -12.66 14.50 -44.19
N HIS A 260 -11.92 15.60 -44.34
CA HIS A 260 -11.59 16.14 -45.65
C HIS A 260 -10.73 15.17 -46.46
N GLU A 261 -9.73 14.54 -45.84
CA GLU A 261 -8.89 13.51 -46.48
C GLU A 261 -9.66 12.24 -46.82
N ALA A 262 -10.71 11.91 -46.07
CA ALA A 262 -11.58 10.78 -46.39
C ALA A 262 -12.57 11.06 -47.54
N MET A 263 -12.81 12.34 -47.87
CA MET A 263 -13.77 12.76 -48.91
C MET A 263 -13.10 13.28 -50.19
N SER A 264 -11.80 13.55 -50.17
CA SER A 264 -11.00 13.99 -51.32
C SER A 264 -10.64 12.83 -52.23
#